data_AF-A0A2R7IJ45-F1
#
_entry.id   AF-A0A2R7IJ45-F1
#
_cell.length_a   1.000
_cell.length_b   1.000
_cell.length_c   1.000
_cell.angle_alpha   90.00
_cell.angle_beta   90.00
_cell.angle_gamma   90.00
#
_symmetry.space_group_name_H-M   'P 1'
#
loop_
_entity.id
_entity.type
_entity.pdbx_description
1 polymer ?
#
loop_
_entity_poly.entity_id
_entity_poly.type
_entity_poly.pdbx_seq_one_letter_code
_entity_poly.pdbx_strand_id
1 'polypeptide(L)' 'MTIRRDFLAANGGKRAPMPGFVLQVRPRGDGDPTMRIGYTVTKKIGNAVVRNRMKRRLRALARELLPELGVRGADHV' A
#
# COMPACT_ATOMS: atom_id res chain seq x y z
N MET A 1 1.24 4.51 6.80
CA MET A 1 1.33 5.69 5.92
C MET A 1 -0.06 6.28 5.72
N THR A 2 -0.25 7.56 6.02
CA THR A 2 -1.58 8.22 6.00
C THR A 2 -1.58 9.57 5.29
N ILE A 3 -0.41 10.13 4.99
CA ILE A 3 -0.26 11.49 4.44
C ILE A 3 -0.32 11.43 2.92
N ARG A 4 -1.13 12.31 2.30
CA ARG A 4 -1.33 12.38 0.84
C ARG A 4 -0.01 12.46 0.04
N ARG A 5 0.96 13.23 0.54
CA ARG A 5 2.28 13.40 -0.10
C ARG A 5 2.97 12.05 -0.35
N ASP A 6 2.91 11.14 0.61
CA ASP A 6 3.60 9.86 0.52
C ASP A 6 2.93 8.96 -0.53
N PHE A 7 1.60 9.01 -0.65
CA PHE A 7 0.84 8.32 -1.70
C PHE A 7 1.18 8.86 -3.09
N LEU A 8 1.36 10.19 -3.23
CA LEU A 8 1.75 10.79 -4.50
C LEU A 8 3.18 10.36 -4.89
N ALA A 9 4.09 10.37 -3.93
CA ALA A 9 5.46 9.94 -4.15
C ALA A 9 5.54 8.45 -4.53
N ALA A 10 4.68 7.60 -3.97
CA ALA A 10 4.63 6.16 -4.30
C ALA A 10 4.35 5.88 -5.78
N ASN A 11 3.71 6.81 -6.51
CA ASN A 11 3.51 6.69 -7.96
C ASN A 11 4.82 6.68 -8.77
N GLY A 12 5.91 7.22 -8.21
CA GLY A 12 7.25 7.13 -8.80
C GLY A 12 7.97 5.81 -8.50
N GLY A 13 7.34 4.90 -7.75
CA GLY A 13 7.88 3.58 -7.45
C GLY A 13 7.61 2.54 -8.55
N LYS A 14 8.05 1.31 -8.31
CA LYS A 14 7.72 0.16 -9.16
C LYS A 14 6.24 -0.18 -9.01
N ARG A 15 5.57 -0.47 -10.13
CA ARG A 15 4.16 -0.87 -10.17
C ARG A 15 4.05 -2.34 -10.57
N ALA A 16 3.35 -3.13 -9.75
CA ALA A 16 3.05 -4.53 -10.01
C ALA A 16 1.52 -4.71 -10.10
N PRO A 17 0.95 -4.77 -11.31
CA PRO A 17 -0.48 -5.03 -11.49
C PRO A 17 -0.80 -6.50 -11.17
N MET A 18 -1.85 -6.72 -10.39
CA MET A 18 -2.35 -8.04 -10.01
C MET A 18 -3.85 -8.15 -10.29
N PRO A 19 -4.42 -9.36 -10.39
CA PRO A 19 -5.87 -9.51 -10.39
C PRO A 19 -6.50 -8.84 -9.15
N GLY A 20 -7.34 -7.83 -9.39
CA GLY A 20 -8.10 -7.14 -8.35
C GLY A 20 -7.42 -5.94 -7.66
N PHE A 21 -6.12 -5.71 -7.83
CA PHE A 21 -5.42 -4.53 -7.28
C PHE A 21 -4.08 -4.25 -7.97
N VAL A 22 -3.49 -3.10 -7.69
CA VAL A 22 -2.13 -2.77 -8.13
C VAL A 22 -1.31 -2.50 -6.88
N LEU A 23 -0.15 -3.14 -6.77
CA LEU A 23 0.83 -2.85 -5.73
C LEU A 23 1.85 -1.85 -6.27
N GLN A 24 2.16 -0.83 -5.48
CA GLN A 24 3.24 0.11 -5.75
C GLN A 24 4.28 0.02 -4.65
N VAL A 25 5.55 -0.06 -5.01
CA VAL A 25 6.67 -0.13 -4.07
C VAL A 25 7.70 0.93 -4.41
N ARG A 26 7.97 1.83 -3.46
CA ARG A 26 8.97 2.89 -3.58
C ARG A 26 10.00 2.76 -2.46
N PRO A 27 11.25 2.38 -2.75
CA PRO A 27 12.36 2.56 -1.80
C PRO A 27 12.47 4.04 -1.42
N ARG A 28 12.48 4.36 -0.11
CA ARG A 28 12.49 5.76 0.32
C ARG A 28 13.86 6.41 0.26
N GLY A 29 14.93 5.60 0.39
CA GLY A 29 16.31 6.11 0.39
C GLY A 29 16.64 7.03 1.57
N ASP A 30 15.81 7.05 2.63
CA ASP A 30 15.97 7.91 3.81
C ASP A 30 16.81 7.27 4.93
N GLY A 31 17.42 6.11 4.67
CA GLY A 31 18.21 5.35 5.64
C GLY A 31 17.39 4.65 6.73
N ASP A 32 16.08 4.92 6.81
CA ASP A 32 15.16 4.28 7.75
C ASP A 32 14.69 2.92 7.20
N PRO A 33 15.02 1.79 7.83
CA PRO A 33 14.63 0.46 7.36
C PRO A 33 13.13 0.17 7.53
N THR A 34 12.37 1.06 8.18
CA THR A 34 10.95 0.86 8.47
C THR A 34 10.13 0.71 7.19
N MET A 35 9.43 -0.42 7.07
CA MET A 35 8.46 -0.64 6.02
C MET A 35 7.19 0.13 6.33
N ARG A 36 6.74 0.96 5.40
CA ARG A 36 5.48 1.69 5.54
C ARG A 36 4.48 1.16 4.52
N ILE A 37 3.22 1.09 4.94
CA ILE A 37 2.12 0.69 4.07
C ILE A 37 0.99 1.71 4.07
N GLY A 38 0.42 1.93 2.89
CA GLY A 38 -0.80 2.69 2.65
C GLY A 38 -1.81 1.86 1.87
N TYR A 39 -3.07 2.27 1.88
CA TYR A 39 -4.12 1.62 1.12
C TYR A 39 -4.99 2.67 0.45
N THR A 40 -5.17 2.55 -0.86
CA THR A 40 -6.13 3.37 -1.60
C THR A 40 -7.22 2.48 -2.17
N VAL A 41 -8.47 2.96 -2.08
CA VAL A 41 -9.62 2.27 -2.67
C VAL A 41 -10.47 3.31 -3.36
N THR A 42 -10.66 3.15 -4.67
CA THR A 42 -11.39 4.12 -5.48
C THR A 42 -12.86 4.17 -5.09
N LYS A 43 -13.54 5.30 -5.35
CA LYS A 43 -14.99 5.42 -5.14
C LYS A 43 -15.78 4.46 -6.05
N LYS A 44 -15.18 4.01 -7.17
CA LYS A 44 -15.81 3.14 -8.18
C LYS A 44 -16.14 1.74 -7.66
N ILE A 45 -15.45 1.25 -6.64
CA ILE A 45 -15.68 -0.10 -6.09
C ILE A 45 -17.02 -0.22 -5.35
N GLY A 46 -17.62 0.90 -4.92
CA GLY A 46 -18.88 0.92 -4.19
C GLY A 46 -18.90 1.89 -3.01
N ASN A 47 -19.91 1.70 -2.14
CA ASN A 47 -20.17 2.57 -1.00
C ASN A 47 -19.09 2.50 0.10
N ALA A 48 -19.24 3.30 1.15
CA ALA A 48 -18.29 3.36 2.27
C ALA A 48 -18.09 1.99 2.96
N VAL A 49 -19.15 1.19 3.09
CA VAL A 49 -19.11 -0.13 3.73
C VAL A 49 -18.26 -1.11 2.92
N VAL A 50 -18.47 -1.17 1.60
CA VAL A 50 -17.68 -2.03 0.69
C VAL A 50 -16.21 -1.62 0.72
N ARG A 51 -15.92 -0.32 0.62
CA ARG A 51 -14.54 0.21 0.67
C ARG A 51 -13.85 -0.09 1.99
N ASN A 52 -14.55 0.04 3.11
CA ASN A 52 -14.00 -0.23 4.43
C ASN A 52 -13.77 -1.73 4.65
N ARG A 53 -14.64 -2.60 4.11
CA ARG A 53 -14.43 -4.05 4.10
C ARG A 53 -13.18 -4.42 3.31
N MET A 54 -12.98 -3.84 2.12
CA MET A 54 -11.77 -4.06 1.32
C MET A 54 -10.50 -3.61 2.06
N LYS A 55 -10.49 -2.38 2.59
CA LYS A 55 -9.36 -1.88 3.40
C LYS A 55 -9.07 -2.77 4.61
N ARG A 56 -10.09 -3.31 5.27
CA ARG A 56 -9.91 -4.24 6.40
C ARG A 56 -9.27 -5.55 5.97
N ARG A 57 -9.70 -6.15 4.85
CA ARG A 57 -9.11 -7.38 4.31
C ARG A 57 -7.65 -7.17 3.88
N LEU A 58 -7.37 -6.08 3.15
CA LEU A 58 -6.01 -5.74 2.72
C LEU A 58 -5.07 -5.52 3.92
N ARG A 59 -5.54 -4.87 4.99
CA ARG A 59 -4.75 -4.72 6.23
C ARG A 59 -4.44 -6.04 6.92
N ALA A 60 -5.38 -6.98 6.92
CA ALA A 60 -5.14 -8.30 7.51
C ALA A 60 -4.05 -9.04 6.73
N LEU A 61 -4.19 -9.12 5.39
CA LEU A 61 -3.20 -9.76 4.51
C LEU A 61 -1.81 -9.13 4.64
N ALA A 62 -1.73 -7.79 4.61
CA ALA A 62 -0.44 -7.14 4.68
C ALA A 62 0.21 -7.27 6.07
N ARG A 63 -0.57 -7.39 7.15
CA ARG A 63 0.01 -7.63 8.48
C ARG A 63 0.74 -8.98 8.54
N GLU A 64 0.21 -9.97 7.83
CA GLU A 64 0.78 -11.31 7.76
C GLU A 64 1.96 -11.36 6.79
N LEU A 65 1.79 -10.81 5.58
CA LEU A 65 2.75 -11.01 4.48
C LEU A 65 3.86 -9.96 4.42
N LEU A 66 3.61 -8.71 4.83
CA LEU A 66 4.59 -7.63 4.68
C LEU A 66 5.87 -7.84 5.52
N PRO A 67 5.81 -8.38 6.76
CA PRO A 67 7.03 -8.68 7.52
C PRO A 67 7.95 -9.68 6.81
N GLU A 68 7.38 -10.64 6.06
CA GLU A 68 8.12 -11.71 5.40
C GLU A 68 8.59 -11.33 3.99
N LEU A 69 7.72 -10.67 3.22
CA LEU A 69 7.91 -10.43 1.78
C LEU A 69 8.12 -8.94 1.43
N GLY A 70 8.02 -8.05 2.40
CA GLY A 70 8.12 -6.62 2.20
C GLY A 70 9.56 -6.16 1.91
N VAL A 71 9.67 -5.03 1.20
CA VAL A 71 10.96 -4.40 0.92
C VAL A 71 11.32 -3.44 2.06
N ARG A 72 12.43 -3.72 2.76
CA ARG A 72 12.92 -2.85 3.86
C ARG A 72 13.12 -1.41 3.37
N GLY A 73 12.75 -0.45 4.22
CA GLY A 73 12.86 0.98 3.93
C GLY A 73 12.02 1.48 2.75
N ALA A 74 10.99 0.72 2.34
CA ALA A 74 10.10 1.11 1.25
C ALA A 74 8.69 1.49 1.71
N ASP A 75 8.04 2.32 0.90
CA ASP A 75 6.61 2.58 0.94
C ASP A 75 5.88 1.61 0.00
N HIS A 76 4.91 0.88 0.55
CA HIS A 76 4.03 -0.05 -0.15
C HIS A 76 2.63 0.55 -0.21
N VAL A 77 2.03 0.65 -1.40
CA VAL A 77 0.71 1.27 -1.62
C VAL A 77 -0.18 0.42 -2.50
#